data_AF-A0A552V6U0-F1
#
_entry.id   AF-A0A552V6U0-F1
#
_cell.length_a   1.000
_cell.length_b   1.000
_cell.length_c   1.000
_cell.angle_alpha   90.00
_cell.angle_beta   90.00
_cell.angle_gamma   90.00
#
_symmetry.space_group_name_H-M   'P 1'
#
loop_
_entity.id
_entity.type
_entity.pdbx_description
1 polymer ?
#
loop_
_entity_poly.entity_id
_entity_poly.type
_entity_poly.pdbx_seq_one_letter_code
_entity_poly.pdbx_strand_id
1 'polypeptide(L)' 'MDNKINLVYFSPTGNSKKVVETIGKELGEIEKVFDLTLKPNRQNQIQFGSDDLLVCGVPVYGGRLP' A
#
# COMPACT_ATOMS: atom_id res chain seq x y z
N MET A 1 3.44 -0.71 -22.28
CA MET A 1 2.21 -0.69 -21.45
C MET A 1 2.73 -0.53 -20.05
N ASP A 2 2.77 0.70 -19.57
CA ASP A 2 3.38 1.01 -18.28
C ASP A 2 2.28 0.95 -17.24
N ASN A 3 1.99 -0.26 -16.75
CA ASN A 3 1.05 -0.42 -15.64
C ASN A 3 1.63 0.29 -14.42
N LYS A 4 0.87 1.24 -13.88
CA LYS A 4 1.26 2.06 -12.74
C LYS A 4 1.16 1.25 -11.46
N ILE A 5 2.30 0.94 -10.83
CA ILE A 5 2.33 0.15 -9.61
C ILE A 5 2.24 1.08 -8.40
N ASN A 6 1.19 0.90 -7.61
CA ASN A 6 0.92 1.69 -6.42
C ASN A 6 0.97 0.79 -5.17
N LEU A 7 1.60 1.28 -4.10
CA LEU A 7 1.72 0.56 -2.84
C LEU A 7 0.86 1.22 -1.77
N VAL A 8 0.05 0.44 -1.06
CA VAL A 8 -0.75 0.92 0.08
C VAL A 8 -0.51 0.03 1.28
N TYR A 9 -0.22 0.61 2.44
CA TYR A 9 -0.14 -0.17 3.67
C TYR A 9 -0.54 0.61 4.92
N PHE A 10 -1.03 -0.13 5.91
CA PHE A 10 -1.05 0.29 7.31
C PHE A 10 -0.05 -0.61 8.04
N SER A 11 0.99 -0.07 8.66
CA SER A 11 2.08 -0.90 9.18
C SER A 11 2.72 -0.34 10.46
N PRO A 12 2.01 -0.37 11.60
CA PRO A 12 2.50 0.17 12.87
C PRO A 12 3.84 -0.40 13.33
N THR A 13 4.12 -1.67 13.00
CA THR A 13 5.36 -2.39 13.36
C THR A 13 6.28 -2.68 12.17
N GLY A 14 6.01 -2.09 11.00
CA GLY A 14 6.87 -2.20 9.81
C GLY A 14 6.77 -3.50 8.98
N ASN A 15 6.13 -4.56 9.48
CA ASN A 15 6.08 -5.85 8.75
C ASN A 15 5.27 -5.77 7.44
N SER A 16 4.06 -5.22 7.47
CA SER A 16 3.22 -5.07 6.26
C SER A 16 3.88 -4.15 5.23
N LYS A 17 4.53 -3.07 5.67
CA LYS A 17 5.36 -2.20 4.82
C LYS A 17 6.43 -3.00 4.10
N LYS A 18 7.23 -3.78 4.84
CA LYS A 18 8.32 -4.57 4.28
C LYS A 18 7.82 -5.54 3.21
N VAL A 19 6.73 -6.27 3.48
CA VAL A 19 6.14 -7.23 2.53
C VAL A 19 5.64 -6.53 1.28
N VAL A 20 4.87 -5.44 1.41
CA VAL A 20 4.32 -4.69 0.28
C VAL A 20 5.42 -4.08 -0.59
N GLU A 21 6.44 -3.47 0.03
CA GLU A 21 7.57 -2.89 -0.70
C GLU A 21 8.42 -3.95 -1.39
N THR A 22 8.62 -5.13 -0.79
CA THR A 22 9.29 -6.25 -1.45
C THR A 22 8.51 -6.72 -2.67
N ILE A 23 7.21 -6.98 -2.53
CA ILE A 23 6.37 -7.41 -3.66
C ILE A 23 6.37 -6.37 -4.78
N GLY A 24 6.18 -5.09 -4.42
CA GLY A 24 6.16 -4.00 -5.39
C GLY A 24 7.45 -3.91 -6.22
N LYS A 25 8.61 -4.01 -5.57
CA LYS A 25 9.92 -3.96 -6.24
C LYS A 25 10.12 -5.08 -7.24
N GLU A 26 9.58 -6.28 -6.96
CA GLU A 26 9.66 -7.42 -7.88
C GLU A 26 8.67 -7.30 -9.05
N LEU A 27 7.61 -6.50 -8.90
CA LEU A 27 6.62 -6.27 -9.96
C LEU A 27 7.05 -5.19 -10.96
N GLY A 28 7.85 -4.19 -10.53
CA GLY A 28 8.38 -3.16 -11.41
C GLY A 28 8.60 -1.80 -10.73
N GLU A 29 8.56 -0.73 -11.53
CA GLU A 29 8.72 0.64 -11.06
C GLU A 29 7.49 1.10 -10.26
N ILE A 30 7.75 1.62 -9.05
CA ILE A 30 6.71 2.11 -8.14
C ILE A 30 6.35 3.56 -8.48
N GLU A 31 5.09 3.81 -8.78
CA GLU A 31 4.58 5.16 -9.02
C GLU A 31 4.41 5.93 -7.71
N LYS A 32 3.66 5.36 -6.74
CA LYS A 32 3.37 6.00 -5.45
C LYS A 32 3.30 5.00 -4.30
N VAL A 33 3.59 5.51 -3.10
CA VAL A 33 3.46 4.80 -1.82
C VAL A 33 2.51 5.57 -0.90
N PHE A 34 1.50 4.87 -0.39
CA PHE A 34 0.51 5.39 0.54
C PHE A 34 0.65 4.68 1.89
N ASP A 35 1.35 5.33 2.82
CA ASP A 35 1.45 4.88 4.22
C ASP A 35 0.26 5.43 5.03
N LEU A 36 -0.68 4.56 5.36
CA LEU A 36 -1.90 4.88 6.11
C LEU A 36 -1.73 4.77 7.62
N THR A 37 -0.52 4.51 8.13
CA THR A 37 -0.26 4.31 9.57
C THR A 37 -0.61 5.55 10.38
N LEU A 38 -0.24 6.74 9.90
CA LEU A 38 -0.55 8.01 10.56
C LEU A 38 -1.96 8.51 10.21
N LYS A 39 -2.68 9.03 11.23
CA LYS A 39 -4.07 9.54 11.08
C LYS A 39 -4.23 10.60 9.99
N PRO A 40 -3.32 11.59 9.83
CA PRO A 40 -3.44 12.58 8.76
C PRO A 40 -3.44 11.96 7.36
N ASN A 41 -2.68 10.89 7.14
CA ASN A 41 -2.56 10.25 5.83
C ASN A 41 -3.85 9.52 5.40
N ARG A 42 -4.78 9.28 6.33
CA ARG A 42 -6.08 8.66 6.07
C ARG A 42 -7.18 9.66 5.71
N GLN A 43 -6.92 10.97 5.83
CA GLN A 43 -7.93 12.00 5.58
C GLN A 43 -8.08 12.36 4.11
N ASN A 44 -7.07 12.02 3.29
CA ASN A 44 -7.10 12.28 1.87
C ASN A 44 -7.82 11.15 1.14
N GLN A 45 -8.71 11.47 0.21
CA GLN A 45 -9.21 10.49 -0.75
C GLN A 45 -8.06 10.06 -1.66
N ILE A 46 -7.93 8.75 -1.83
CA ILE A 46 -7.00 8.14 -2.78
C ILE A 46 -7.84 7.56 -3.91
N GLN A 47 -7.45 7.85 -5.15
CA GLN A 47 -8.11 7.36 -6.36
C GLN A 47 -7.08 6.68 -7.24
N PHE A 48 -7.52 5.62 -7.91
CA PHE A 48 -6.71 4.81 -8.82
C PHE A 48 -7.42 4.70 -10.17
N GLY A 49 -6.65 4.63 -11.24
CA GLY A 49 -7.15 4.36 -12.59
C GLY A 49 -7.52 2.88 -12.78
N SER A 50 -8.20 2.58 -13.89
CA SER A 50 -8.57 1.20 -14.26
C SER A 50 -7.38 0.30 -14.57
N ASP A 51 -6.26 0.91 -14.98
CA ASP A 51 -5.05 0.20 -15.41
C ASP A 51 -3.94 0.20 -14.34
N ASP A 52 -4.23 0.73 -13.15
CA ASP A 52 -3.30 0.76 -12.03
C ASP A 52 -3.23 -0.62 -11.36
N LEU A 53 -2.01 -1.07 -11.06
CA LEU A 53 -1.78 -2.25 -10.23
C LEU A 53 -1.56 -1.81 -8.79
N LEU A 54 -2.41 -2.28 -7.88
CA LEU A 54 -2.34 -1.93 -6.47
C LEU A 54 -1.87 -3.11 -5.60
N VAL A 55 -0.80 -2.90 -4.83
CA VAL A 55 -0.33 -3.84 -3.80
C VAL A 55 -0.69 -3.30 -2.42
N CYS A 56 -1.60 -3.99 -1.74
CA CYS A 56 -2.10 -3.60 -0.42
C CYS A 56 -1.62 -4.54 0.69
N GLY A 57 -1.24 -3.99 1.84
CA GLY A 57 -0.87 -4.78 3.02
C GLY A 57 -1.31 -4.14 4.34
N VAL A 58 -2.05 -4.91 5.12
CA VAL A 58 -2.56 -4.50 6.44
C VAL A 58 -2.40 -5.66 7.43
N PRO A 59 -1.96 -5.41 8.68
CA PRO A 59 -1.89 -6.43 9.72
C PRO A 59 -3.30 -6.79 10.20
N VAL A 60 -3.44 -8.00 10.74
CA VAL A 60 -4.66 -8.41 11.44
C VAL A 60 -4.46 -8.20 12.93
N TYR A 61 -5.38 -7.47 13.57
CA TYR A 61 -5.43 -7.30 15.02
C TYR A 61 -6.76 -7.82 15.56
N GLY A 62 -6.72 -8.80 16.47
CA GLY A 62 -7.94 -9.36 17.07
C GLY A 62 -8.95 -9.92 16.05
N GLY A 63 -8.46 -10.45 14.91
CA GLY A 63 -9.31 -10.97 13.83
C GLY A 63 -9.93 -9.90 12.92
N ARG A 64 -9.50 -8.64 13.01
CA ARG A 64 -10.00 -7.54 12.16
C ARG A 64 -8.86 -6.81 11.47
N LEU A 65 -9.19 -6.20 10.34
CA LEU A 65 -8.34 -5.19 9.71
C LEU A 65 -8.51 -3.86 10.48
N PRO A 66 -7.43 -3.10 10.66
CA PRO A 66 -7.44 -1.80 11.33
C PRO A 66 -8.20 -0.72 10.56
#